data_AF-Q42631-F1
#
_entry.id   AF-Q42631-F1
#
_cell.length_a   1.000
_cell.length_b   1.000
_cell.length_c   1.000
_cell.angle_alpha   90.00
_cell.angle_beta   90.00
_cell.angle_gamma   90.00
#
_symmetry.space_group_name_H-M   'P 1'
#
loop_
_entity.id
_entity.type
_entity.pdbx_description
1 polymer ?
#
loop_
_entity_poly.entity_id
_entity_poly.type
_entity_poly.pdbx_seq_one_letter_code
_entity_poly.pdbx_strand_id
1 'polypeptide(L)'
;FWKTIPPTEPYRVILGDVRDKLYHTRERSRQLLSNGISDIPAEATFTNVEEFLEPLELCYRSLCACGDRPIADGSLLDFLRQVSTFGLSLVKLDIRQESERHTDVLDAITKHLDGSSYRDWSEERRQEWLLAELSGKRPLFGPDLPKTEEIADVLDTLKVISELPSDCFGAYIISMATSPSDVLAVELLQRECHVKKPLRVVPLFEKLADLEAAPAAVSRLFSLDWYKNRINGKQEVMIGYSDSGKDAGRLSAAWELYKAQEELVKVAKKYGVKLTMFHGRGGTVGRGGGPTHLAILSQPPDTVNGSLRVTVQGEVIEQSFGEEHLCFRTLQRFTAATLEHGMNPPVSPKPEWRALLDAMAVVATEEYRSVVFQEPRFVEYFRL
;
A
#
# COMPACT_ATOMS: atom_id res chain seq x y z
N PHE A 1 -14.47 16.62 36.10
CA PHE A 1 -14.30 17.43 34.87
C PHE A 1 -15.64 17.62 34.15
N TRP A 2 -16.43 16.56 33.99
CA TRP A 2 -17.74 16.63 33.34
C TRP A 2 -18.92 16.79 34.33
N LYS A 3 -20.03 17.34 33.85
CA LYS A 3 -21.29 17.41 34.61
C LYS A 3 -21.93 16.01 34.68
N THR A 4 -22.61 15.72 35.79
CA THR A 4 -23.34 14.46 35.97
C THR A 4 -24.48 14.34 34.95
N ILE A 5 -24.58 13.19 34.30
CA ILE A 5 -25.64 12.87 33.34
C ILE A 5 -26.70 12.05 34.08
N PRO A 6 -27.99 12.46 34.06
CA PRO A 6 -29.05 11.71 34.72
C PRO A 6 -29.32 10.37 33.99
N PRO A 7 -29.72 9.31 34.72
CA PRO A 7 -30.00 8.00 34.13
C PRO A 7 -31.20 8.00 33.16
N THR A 8 -32.05 9.03 33.22
CA THR A 8 -33.17 9.25 32.29
C THR A 8 -32.72 9.64 30.88
N GLU A 9 -31.42 9.90 30.66
CA GLU A 9 -30.83 10.25 29.36
C GLU A 9 -29.89 9.12 28.87
N PRO A 10 -30.42 7.92 28.53
CA PRO A 10 -29.62 6.70 28.36
C PRO A 10 -28.53 6.82 27.29
N TYR A 11 -28.84 7.43 26.14
CA TYR A 11 -27.86 7.67 25.07
C TYR A 11 -26.71 8.58 25.53
N ARG A 12 -27.00 9.59 26.35
CA ARG A 12 -25.96 10.50 26.88
C ARG A 12 -25.08 9.80 27.91
N VAL A 13 -25.62 8.86 28.67
CA VAL A 13 -24.82 8.04 29.61
C VAL A 13 -23.78 7.21 28.84
N ILE A 14 -24.21 6.49 27.79
CA ILE A 14 -23.31 5.67 26.95
C ILE A 14 -22.28 6.56 26.24
N LEU A 15 -22.72 7.63 25.58
CA LEU A 15 -21.81 8.54 24.87
C LEU A 15 -20.88 9.31 25.82
N GLY A 16 -21.28 9.48 27.09
CA GLY A 16 -20.43 10.00 28.16
C GLY A 16 -19.25 9.08 28.47
N ASP A 17 -19.48 7.77 28.55
CA ASP A 17 -18.41 6.77 28.73
C ASP A 17 -17.47 6.74 27.51
N VAL A 18 -18.04 6.76 26.30
CA VAL A 18 -17.26 6.84 25.04
C VAL A 18 -16.34 8.05 25.04
N ARG A 19 -16.85 9.24 25.41
CA ARG A 19 -16.05 10.46 25.51
C ARG A 19 -14.91 10.31 26.52
N ASP A 20 -15.16 9.69 27.66
CA ASP A 20 -14.16 9.55 28.72
C ASP A 20 -13.04 8.59 28.28
N LYS A 21 -13.37 7.48 27.62
CA LYS A 21 -12.37 6.59 26.99
C LYS A 21 -11.61 7.27 25.85
N LEU A 22 -12.26 8.08 25.01
CA LEU A 22 -11.57 8.87 23.97
C LEU A 22 -10.58 9.87 24.58
N TYR A 23 -10.95 10.52 25.67
CA TYR A 23 -10.05 11.41 26.40
C TYR A 23 -8.80 10.67 26.88
N HIS A 24 -8.97 9.51 27.50
CA HIS A 24 -7.85 8.67 27.94
C HIS A 24 -7.01 8.15 26.77
N THR A 25 -7.64 7.78 25.66
CA THR A 25 -6.95 7.36 24.43
C THR A 25 -6.04 8.48 23.92
N ARG A 26 -6.57 9.70 23.81
CA ARG A 26 -5.79 10.89 23.42
C ARG A 26 -4.64 11.17 24.38
N GLU A 27 -4.89 11.19 25.68
CA GLU A 27 -3.85 11.50 26.68
C GLU A 27 -2.78 10.41 26.75
N ARG A 28 -3.16 9.13 26.60
CA ARG A 28 -2.21 8.01 26.55
C ARG A 28 -1.28 8.17 25.34
N SER A 29 -1.83 8.41 24.16
CA SER A 29 -1.03 8.67 22.94
C SER A 29 -0.12 9.89 23.11
N ARG A 30 -0.60 10.97 23.74
CA ARG A 30 0.21 12.16 24.02
C ARG A 30 1.39 11.86 24.95
N GLN A 31 1.16 11.10 26.03
CA GLN A 31 2.20 10.72 26.99
C GLN A 31 3.25 9.81 26.35
N LEU A 32 2.82 8.78 25.61
CA LEU A 32 3.71 7.90 24.86
C LEU A 32 4.55 8.68 23.85
N LEU A 33 3.95 9.63 23.13
CA LEU A 33 4.66 10.45 22.16
C LEU A 33 5.72 11.37 22.81
N SER A 34 5.41 11.96 23.97
CA SER A 34 6.33 12.90 24.62
C SER A 34 7.43 12.20 25.41
N ASN A 35 7.13 11.07 26.05
CA ASN A 35 7.97 10.49 27.10
C ASN A 35 8.28 9.00 26.90
N GLY A 36 7.68 8.33 25.91
CA GLY A 36 7.81 6.88 25.69
C GLY A 36 7.04 5.98 26.66
N ILE A 37 6.44 6.54 27.72
CA ILE A 37 5.66 5.82 28.74
C ILE A 37 4.37 6.57 29.09
N SER A 38 3.36 5.86 29.60
CA SER A 38 2.09 6.43 30.03
C SER A 38 1.54 5.71 31.28
N ASP A 39 1.04 6.50 32.24
CA ASP A 39 0.39 5.99 33.45
C ASP A 39 -1.08 5.59 33.21
N ILE A 40 -1.63 5.92 32.03
CA ILE A 40 -3.01 5.58 31.66
C ILE A 40 -3.01 4.13 31.19
N PRO A 41 -3.73 3.20 31.86
CA PRO A 41 -3.79 1.79 31.47
C PRO A 41 -4.51 1.59 30.13
N ALA A 42 -4.23 0.49 29.42
CA ALA A 42 -4.75 0.28 28.06
C ALA A 42 -6.26 0.04 28.08
N GLU A 43 -6.73 -0.59 29.15
CA GLU A 43 -8.11 -0.93 29.46
C GLU A 43 -9.00 0.32 29.64
N ALA A 44 -8.40 1.47 29.94
CA ALA A 44 -9.09 2.76 30.01
C ALA A 44 -9.18 3.47 28.64
N THR A 45 -8.67 2.87 27.57
CA THR A 45 -8.60 3.45 26.21
C THR A 45 -9.30 2.56 25.19
N PHE A 46 -9.50 3.08 23.98
CA PHE A 46 -9.86 2.25 22.83
C PHE A 46 -8.60 1.71 22.17
N THR A 47 -8.47 0.39 22.08
CA THR A 47 -7.29 -0.28 21.51
C THR A 47 -7.52 -0.87 20.13
N ASN A 48 -8.79 -1.05 19.75
CA ASN A 48 -9.25 -1.46 18.42
C ASN A 48 -10.53 -0.71 18.06
N VAL A 49 -10.85 -0.70 16.76
CA VAL A 49 -11.99 0.06 16.23
C VAL A 49 -13.33 -0.56 16.63
N GLU A 50 -13.38 -1.88 16.82
CA GLU A 50 -14.59 -2.61 17.21
C GLU A 50 -15.07 -2.20 18.61
N GLU A 51 -14.17 -2.04 19.57
CA GLU A 51 -14.47 -1.50 20.91
C GLU A 51 -15.10 -0.10 20.85
N PHE A 52 -14.67 0.72 19.88
CA PHE A 52 -15.18 2.07 19.70
C PHE A 52 -16.54 2.09 18.97
N LEU A 53 -16.73 1.19 17.99
CA LEU A 53 -17.98 1.08 17.23
C LEU A 53 -19.12 0.49 18.05
N GLU A 54 -18.86 -0.49 18.93
CA GLU A 54 -19.89 -1.21 19.69
C GLU A 54 -20.94 -0.28 20.36
N PRO A 55 -20.56 0.71 21.20
CA PRO A 55 -21.54 1.56 21.87
C PRO A 55 -22.31 2.47 20.89
N LEU A 56 -21.70 2.83 19.76
CA LEU A 56 -22.32 3.66 18.72
C LEU A 56 -23.37 2.86 17.94
N GLU A 57 -23.05 1.62 17.57
CA GLU A 57 -23.97 0.70 16.92
C GLU A 57 -25.11 0.28 17.84
N LEU A 58 -24.85 0.16 19.15
CA LEU A 58 -25.89 -0.03 20.16
C LEU A 58 -26.88 1.14 20.16
N CYS A 59 -26.40 2.37 20.19
CA CYS A 59 -27.25 3.56 20.12
C CYS A 59 -28.06 3.60 18.81
N TYR A 60 -27.43 3.28 17.68
CA TYR A 60 -28.07 3.28 16.37
C TYR A 60 -29.20 2.26 16.28
N ARG A 61 -28.96 1.01 16.69
CA ARG A 61 -29.97 -0.05 16.71
C ARG A 61 -31.13 0.29 17.66
N SER A 62 -30.84 0.85 18.84
CA SER A 62 -31.86 1.27 19.81
C SER A 62 -32.78 2.37 19.25
N LEU A 63 -32.21 3.43 18.67
CA LEU A 63 -32.99 4.50 18.04
C LEU A 63 -33.88 3.96 16.93
N CYS A 64 -33.35 3.09 16.07
CA CYS A 64 -34.12 2.47 15.00
C CYS A 64 -35.28 1.62 15.54
N ALA A 65 -35.05 0.84 16.60
CA ALA A 65 -36.06 0.00 17.23
C ALA A 65 -37.19 0.81 17.91
N CYS A 66 -36.87 2.02 18.40
CA CYS A 66 -37.84 2.93 19.01
C CYS A 66 -38.60 3.82 18.02
N GLY A 67 -38.36 3.67 16.71
CA GLY A 67 -39.00 4.48 15.67
C GLY A 67 -38.27 5.80 15.32
N ASP A 68 -37.14 6.07 15.97
CA ASP A 68 -36.34 7.30 15.81
C ASP A 68 -35.24 7.15 14.75
N ARG A 69 -35.44 6.30 13.73
CA ARG A 69 -34.48 6.13 12.63
C ARG A 69 -34.07 7.45 11.95
N PRO A 70 -34.97 8.43 11.73
CA PRO A 70 -34.54 9.73 11.17
C PRO A 70 -33.49 10.46 12.02
N ILE A 71 -33.48 10.25 13.34
CA ILE A 71 -32.45 10.78 14.24
C ILE A 71 -31.16 9.97 14.11
N ALA A 72 -31.28 8.64 14.08
CA ALA A 72 -30.15 7.73 13.92
C ALA A 72 -29.39 7.97 12.60
N ASP A 73 -30.10 8.22 11.51
CA ASP A 73 -29.56 8.48 10.17
C ASP A 73 -29.01 9.91 10.00
N GLY A 74 -29.05 10.74 11.05
CA GLY A 74 -28.39 12.04 11.11
C GLY A 74 -26.93 11.95 11.58
N SER A 75 -26.56 12.76 12.58
CA SER A 75 -25.17 12.87 13.05
C SER A 75 -24.56 11.56 13.59
N LEU A 76 -25.39 10.63 14.09
CA LEU A 76 -24.89 9.33 14.55
C LEU A 76 -24.39 8.48 13.37
N LEU A 77 -25.14 8.43 12.27
CA LEU A 77 -24.71 7.74 11.05
C LEU A 77 -23.45 8.39 10.45
N ASP A 78 -23.37 9.72 10.46
CA ASP A 78 -22.15 10.43 10.03
C ASP A 78 -20.95 10.03 10.91
N PHE A 79 -21.13 9.96 12.22
CA PHE A 79 -20.06 9.56 13.15
C PHE A 79 -19.65 8.10 12.96
N LEU A 80 -20.60 7.17 12.78
CA LEU A 80 -20.31 5.78 12.44
C LEU A 80 -19.48 5.68 11.15
N ARG A 81 -19.87 6.41 10.10
CA ARG A 81 -19.10 6.47 8.84
C ARG A 81 -17.69 7.03 9.04
N GLN A 82 -17.52 8.06 9.86
CA GLN A 82 -16.21 8.61 10.20
C GLN A 82 -15.33 7.56 10.89
N VAL A 83 -15.86 6.86 11.90
CA VAL A 83 -15.12 5.80 12.61
C VAL A 83 -14.75 4.65 11.66
N SER A 84 -15.67 4.20 10.81
CA SER A 84 -15.38 3.15 9.82
C SER A 84 -14.38 3.58 8.73
N THR A 85 -14.29 4.89 8.42
CA THR A 85 -13.39 5.42 7.39
C THR A 85 -11.99 5.70 7.93
N PHE A 86 -11.91 6.31 9.11
CA PHE A 86 -10.66 6.85 9.68
C PHE A 86 -10.10 5.98 10.81
N GLY A 87 -10.93 5.15 11.44
CA GLY A 87 -10.54 4.34 12.58
C GLY A 87 -9.94 5.17 13.72
N LEU A 88 -8.96 4.60 14.42
CA LEU A 88 -8.25 5.25 15.53
C LEU A 88 -6.96 5.97 15.11
N SER A 89 -6.56 5.84 13.83
CA SER A 89 -5.26 6.35 13.33
C SER A 89 -5.41 7.47 12.30
N LEU A 90 -6.64 7.78 11.86
CA LEU A 90 -6.98 8.63 10.71
C LEU A 90 -6.51 8.08 9.37
N VAL A 91 -5.23 7.74 9.26
CA VAL A 91 -4.59 7.19 8.08
C VAL A 91 -3.78 5.95 8.46
N LYS A 92 -3.64 5.05 7.49
CA LYS A 92 -2.70 3.93 7.57
C LYS A 92 -1.38 4.35 6.92
N LEU A 93 -0.28 4.11 7.60
CA LEU A 93 1.07 4.41 7.12
C LEU A 93 1.60 3.25 6.27
N ASP A 94 1.90 3.52 5.00
CA ASP A 94 2.71 2.60 4.20
C ASP A 94 4.19 2.75 4.58
N ILE A 95 4.89 1.63 4.64
CA ILE A 95 6.34 1.57 4.80
C ILE A 95 6.93 1.30 3.42
N ARG A 96 7.97 2.04 3.03
CA ARG A 96 8.63 1.86 1.73
C ARG A 96 10.14 1.81 1.91
N GLN A 97 10.77 0.78 1.34
CA GLN A 97 12.23 0.62 1.30
C GLN A 97 12.63 0.00 -0.05
N GLU A 98 13.87 0.16 -0.50
CA GLU A 98 14.36 -0.46 -1.73
C GLU A 98 14.83 -1.92 -1.53
N SER A 99 14.67 -2.74 -2.56
CA SER A 99 14.99 -4.19 -2.58
C SER A 99 16.44 -4.52 -2.19
N GLU A 100 17.40 -3.69 -2.61
CA GLU A 100 18.82 -3.89 -2.34
C GLU A 100 19.14 -3.83 -0.83
N ARG A 101 18.43 -2.98 -0.08
CA ARG A 101 18.59 -2.89 1.38
C ARG A 101 18.14 -4.16 2.09
N HIS A 102 17.12 -4.87 1.56
CA HIS A 102 16.74 -6.18 2.08
C HIS A 102 17.77 -7.25 1.71
N THR A 103 18.31 -7.16 0.49
CA THR A 103 19.40 -8.03 0.02
C THR A 103 20.64 -7.90 0.90
N ASP A 104 21.02 -6.69 1.31
CA ASP A 104 22.15 -6.46 2.22
C ASP A 104 21.96 -7.10 3.60
N VAL A 105 20.75 -7.04 4.15
CA VAL A 105 20.44 -7.70 5.43
C VAL A 105 20.57 -9.21 5.29
N LEU A 106 19.99 -9.80 4.23
CA LEU A 106 20.05 -11.24 4.00
C LEU A 106 21.48 -11.71 3.72
N ASP A 107 22.27 -10.91 3.00
CA ASP A 107 23.67 -11.19 2.70
C ASP A 107 24.54 -11.18 3.95
N ALA A 108 24.33 -10.20 4.85
CA ALA A 108 24.99 -10.19 6.15
C ALA A 108 24.60 -11.41 7.02
N ILE A 109 23.33 -11.81 6.98
CA ILE A 109 22.84 -13.00 7.68
C ILE A 109 23.52 -14.27 7.14
N THR A 110 23.51 -14.50 5.83
CA THR A 110 24.12 -15.72 5.26
C THR A 110 25.63 -15.76 5.50
N LYS A 111 26.31 -14.62 5.38
CA LYS A 111 27.76 -14.52 5.66
C LYS A 111 28.07 -14.87 7.11
N HIS A 112 27.22 -14.46 8.05
CA HIS A 112 27.39 -14.76 9.47
C HIS A 112 27.07 -16.23 9.81
N LEU A 113 26.07 -16.82 9.17
CA LEU A 113 25.61 -18.19 9.48
C LEU A 113 26.52 -19.28 8.93
N ASP A 114 26.91 -19.19 7.66
CA ASP A 114 27.66 -20.25 6.97
C ASP A 114 28.75 -19.74 6.02
N GLY A 115 28.99 -18.43 5.99
CA GLY A 115 30.00 -17.80 5.13
C GLY A 115 29.58 -17.63 3.67
N SER A 116 28.35 -17.99 3.30
CA SER A 116 27.81 -17.79 1.96
C SER A 116 27.27 -16.36 1.76
N SER A 117 27.16 -15.95 0.50
CA SER A 117 26.77 -14.59 0.10
C SER A 117 25.43 -14.66 -0.65
N TYR A 118 24.33 -14.31 0.01
CA TYR A 118 22.99 -14.23 -0.61
C TYR A 118 23.01 -13.36 -1.87
N ARG A 119 23.83 -12.31 -1.86
CA ARG A 119 24.00 -11.40 -3.00
C ARG A 119 24.54 -12.10 -4.23
N ASP A 120 25.43 -13.09 -4.07
CA ASP A 120 26.07 -13.80 -5.18
C ASP A 120 25.22 -14.97 -5.73
N TRP A 121 24.11 -15.30 -5.07
CA TRP A 121 23.22 -16.37 -5.50
C TRP A 121 22.37 -15.97 -6.72
N SER A 122 22.07 -16.96 -7.57
CA SER A 122 21.06 -16.80 -8.62
C SER A 122 19.68 -16.60 -8.01
N GLU A 123 18.75 -16.05 -8.79
CA GLU A 123 17.36 -15.85 -8.36
C GLU A 123 16.69 -17.16 -7.90
N GLU A 124 16.96 -18.27 -8.59
CA GLU A 124 16.44 -19.58 -8.22
C GLU A 124 16.98 -20.02 -6.86
N ARG A 125 18.30 -19.85 -6.64
CA ARG A 125 18.93 -20.22 -5.38
C ARG A 125 18.43 -19.35 -4.22
N ARG A 126 18.22 -18.05 -4.45
CA ARG A 126 17.59 -17.14 -3.49
C ARG A 126 16.18 -17.60 -3.13
N GLN A 127 15.34 -17.91 -4.12
CA GLN A 127 13.99 -18.43 -3.89
C GLN A 127 14.00 -19.75 -3.10
N GLU A 128 14.86 -20.70 -3.48
CA GLU A 128 14.99 -21.99 -2.78
C GLU A 128 15.33 -21.80 -1.31
N TRP A 129 16.33 -20.97 -1.01
CA TRP A 129 16.75 -20.70 0.36
C TRP A 129 15.67 -19.97 1.16
N LEU A 130 15.08 -18.92 0.58
CA LEU A 130 13.99 -18.18 1.23
C LEU A 130 12.81 -19.08 1.55
N LEU A 131 12.40 -19.96 0.63
CA LEU A 131 11.29 -20.89 0.84
C LEU A 131 11.61 -21.95 1.90
N ALA A 132 12.86 -22.43 1.95
CA ALA A 132 13.31 -23.34 2.99
C ALA A 132 13.22 -22.68 4.38
N GLU A 133 13.72 -21.45 4.52
CA GLU A 133 13.64 -20.69 5.76
C GLU A 133 12.20 -20.33 6.13
N LEU A 134 11.39 -19.85 5.17
CA LEU A 134 9.97 -19.50 5.36
C LEU A 134 9.10 -20.69 5.80
N SER A 135 9.45 -21.89 5.34
CA SER A 135 8.79 -23.15 5.74
C SER A 135 9.34 -23.71 7.06
N GLY A 136 10.57 -23.35 7.40
CA GLY A 136 11.24 -23.69 8.65
C GLY A 136 10.65 -22.96 9.86
N LYS A 137 10.98 -23.46 11.06
CA LYS A 137 10.61 -22.87 12.36
C LYS A 137 11.81 -22.38 13.17
N ARG A 138 13.02 -22.59 12.64
CA ARG A 138 14.26 -22.20 13.29
C ARG A 138 14.40 -20.67 13.17
N PRO A 139 14.71 -19.94 14.27
CA PRO A 139 15.08 -18.54 14.17
C PRO A 139 16.33 -18.35 13.30
N LEU A 140 16.30 -17.35 12.42
CA LEU A 140 17.31 -17.16 11.39
C LEU A 140 18.59 -16.52 11.93
N PHE A 141 18.48 -15.50 12.79
CA PHE A 141 19.65 -14.78 13.32
C PHE A 141 19.51 -14.45 14.81
N GLY A 142 20.66 -14.31 15.49
CA GLY A 142 20.77 -13.94 16.89
C GLY A 142 21.14 -12.46 17.10
N PRO A 143 21.26 -12.00 18.35
CA PRO A 143 21.65 -10.63 18.68
C PRO A 143 23.10 -10.29 18.27
N ASP A 144 23.90 -11.31 17.94
CA ASP A 144 25.31 -11.23 17.56
C ASP A 144 25.55 -10.95 16.07
N LEU A 145 24.49 -10.85 15.25
CA LEU A 145 24.60 -10.48 13.84
C LEU A 145 25.34 -9.12 13.70
N PRO A 146 26.46 -9.04 12.95
CA PRO A 146 27.12 -7.77 12.66
C PRO A 146 26.21 -6.88 11.80
N LYS A 147 26.02 -5.62 12.21
CA LYS A 147 25.13 -4.67 11.53
C LYS A 147 25.90 -3.42 11.14
N THR A 148 25.77 -3.03 9.87
CA THR A 148 26.02 -1.64 9.45
C THR A 148 24.87 -0.76 9.91
N GLU A 149 25.03 0.57 9.83
CA GLU A 149 23.95 1.52 10.11
C GLU A 149 22.72 1.24 9.23
N GLU A 150 22.94 0.96 7.95
CA GLU A 150 21.90 0.62 6.99
C GLU A 150 21.19 -0.70 7.32
N ILE A 151 21.91 -1.74 7.76
CA ILE A 151 21.29 -3.01 8.17
C ILE A 151 20.47 -2.80 9.45
N ALA A 152 21.01 -2.04 10.41
CA ALA A 152 20.32 -1.73 11.65
C ALA A 152 19.00 -0.99 11.37
N ASP A 153 19.00 0.02 10.51
CA ASP A 153 17.83 0.80 10.11
C ASP A 153 16.70 -0.08 9.53
N VAL A 154 17.01 -1.07 8.67
CA VAL A 154 16.00 -2.01 8.13
C VAL A 154 15.40 -2.88 9.23
N LEU A 155 16.24 -3.44 10.11
CA LEU A 155 15.80 -4.33 11.19
C LEU A 155 15.01 -3.55 12.26
N ASP A 156 15.44 -2.34 12.59
CA ASP A 156 14.79 -1.46 13.56
C ASP A 156 13.44 -0.95 13.02
N THR A 157 13.34 -0.69 11.72
CA THR A 157 12.05 -0.40 11.07
C THR A 157 11.06 -1.56 11.28
N LEU A 158 11.50 -2.80 11.05
CA LEU A 158 10.65 -3.99 11.25
C LEU A 158 10.31 -4.21 12.74
N LYS A 159 11.21 -3.85 13.65
CA LYS A 159 10.95 -3.85 15.08
C LYS A 159 9.88 -2.82 15.47
N VAL A 160 9.93 -1.60 14.94
CA VAL A 160 8.86 -0.60 15.16
C VAL A 160 7.51 -1.12 14.67
N ILE A 161 7.50 -1.81 13.53
CA ILE A 161 6.28 -2.43 12.99
C ILE A 161 5.76 -3.54 13.91
N SER A 162 6.63 -4.33 14.55
CA SER A 162 6.20 -5.42 15.44
C SER A 162 5.70 -4.95 16.81
N GLU A 163 6.12 -3.75 17.25
CA GLU A 163 5.75 -3.16 18.55
C GLU A 163 4.47 -2.29 18.49
N LEU A 164 4.13 -1.73 17.33
CA LEU A 164 2.96 -0.87 17.16
C LEU A 164 1.69 -1.64 16.72
N PRO A 165 0.48 -1.11 17.01
CA PRO A 165 -0.76 -1.72 16.56
C PRO A 165 -0.81 -1.90 15.03
N SER A 166 -1.25 -3.07 14.57
CA SER A 166 -1.33 -3.38 13.14
C SER A 166 -2.19 -2.39 12.34
N ASP A 167 -3.15 -1.75 13.02
CA ASP A 167 -4.09 -0.84 12.38
C ASP A 167 -3.46 0.50 12.00
N CYS A 168 -2.28 0.82 12.54
CA CYS A 168 -1.47 1.96 12.13
C CYS A 168 -0.91 1.82 10.71
N PHE A 169 -0.79 0.60 10.19
CA PHE A 169 -0.03 0.33 8.98
C PHE A 169 -0.88 -0.09 7.79
N GLY A 170 -0.37 0.23 6.61
CA GLY A 170 -0.88 -0.15 5.31
C GLY A 170 -0.04 -1.26 4.68
N ALA A 171 0.64 -0.95 3.59
CA ALA A 171 1.51 -1.85 2.85
C ALA A 171 2.98 -1.72 3.27
N TYR A 172 3.75 -2.79 3.06
CA TYR A 172 5.20 -2.71 2.93
C TYR A 172 5.54 -2.70 1.43
N ILE A 173 5.99 -1.56 0.91
CA ILE A 173 6.28 -1.34 -0.51
C ILE A 173 7.78 -1.54 -0.74
N ILE A 174 8.10 -2.34 -1.76
CA ILE A 174 9.48 -2.60 -2.18
C ILE A 174 9.76 -1.79 -3.43
N SER A 175 10.53 -0.71 -3.29
CA SER A 175 11.04 0.06 -4.44
C SER A 175 12.04 -0.78 -5.21
N MET A 176 12.19 -0.51 -6.51
CA MET A 176 13.13 -1.22 -7.38
C MET A 176 12.95 -2.74 -7.32
N ALA A 177 11.70 -3.20 -7.19
CA ALA A 177 11.40 -4.63 -7.19
C ALA A 177 11.57 -5.17 -8.61
N THR A 178 12.27 -6.29 -8.73
CA THR A 178 12.56 -6.95 -10.02
C THR A 178 12.11 -8.40 -10.03
N SER A 179 12.17 -9.07 -8.87
CA SER A 179 12.15 -10.53 -8.80
C SER A 179 11.27 -11.05 -7.66
N PRO A 180 10.78 -12.31 -7.74
CA PRO A 180 10.08 -12.95 -6.64
C PRO A 180 10.85 -12.95 -5.31
N SER A 181 12.17 -13.11 -5.35
CA SER A 181 13.00 -13.12 -4.14
C SER A 181 12.94 -11.80 -3.36
N ASP A 182 12.73 -10.65 -4.02
CA ASP A 182 12.58 -9.35 -3.35
C ASP A 182 11.36 -9.37 -2.40
N VAL A 183 10.24 -9.91 -2.87
CA VAL A 183 9.00 -10.03 -2.09
C VAL A 183 9.15 -11.04 -0.95
N LEU A 184 9.73 -12.21 -1.25
CA LEU A 184 9.95 -13.27 -0.27
C LEU A 184 10.95 -12.87 0.82
N ALA A 185 11.95 -12.05 0.49
CA ALA A 185 12.92 -11.50 1.43
C ALA A 185 12.23 -10.67 2.52
N VAL A 186 11.32 -9.77 2.14
CA VAL A 186 10.57 -8.97 3.10
C VAL A 186 9.61 -9.82 3.93
N GLU A 187 8.93 -10.81 3.34
CA GLU A 187 8.11 -11.74 4.11
C GLU A 187 8.92 -12.49 5.17
N LEU A 188 10.15 -12.92 4.83
CA LEU A 188 11.05 -13.57 5.78
C LEU A 188 11.49 -12.60 6.88
N LEU A 189 11.96 -11.40 6.53
CA LEU A 189 12.42 -10.41 7.49
C LEU A 189 11.30 -9.95 8.43
N GLN A 190 10.07 -9.77 7.94
CA GLN A 190 8.92 -9.48 8.82
C GLN A 190 8.69 -10.58 9.86
N ARG A 191 8.80 -11.86 9.45
CA ARG A 191 8.66 -13.01 10.36
C ARG A 191 9.77 -13.04 11.40
N GLU A 192 11.02 -12.89 10.97
CA GLU A 192 12.19 -12.95 11.85
C GLU A 192 12.27 -11.77 12.82
N CYS A 193 11.77 -10.59 12.42
CA CYS A 193 11.61 -9.43 13.31
C CYS A 193 10.32 -9.49 14.16
N HIS A 194 9.66 -10.65 14.20
CA HIS A 194 8.51 -10.96 15.06
C HIS A 194 7.27 -10.08 14.81
N VAL A 195 7.07 -9.61 13.56
CA VAL A 195 5.85 -8.93 13.17
C VAL A 195 4.69 -9.93 13.19
N LYS A 196 3.88 -9.92 14.27
CA LYS A 196 2.81 -10.90 14.51
C LYS A 196 1.71 -10.87 13.43
N LYS A 197 1.39 -9.69 12.93
CA LYS A 197 0.45 -9.45 11.83
C LYS A 197 1.23 -8.78 10.68
N PRO A 198 1.95 -9.57 9.87
CA PRO A 198 2.82 -9.03 8.83
C PRO A 198 2.03 -8.20 7.81
N LEU A 199 2.60 -7.06 7.42
CA LEU A 199 2.05 -6.16 6.43
C LEU A 199 2.01 -6.89 5.08
N ARG A 200 1.05 -6.51 4.23
CA ARG A 200 1.03 -6.99 2.85
C ARG A 200 2.23 -6.41 2.10
N VAL A 201 2.99 -7.27 1.43
CA VAL A 201 4.16 -6.87 0.66
C VAL A 201 3.75 -6.51 -0.76
N VAL A 202 4.18 -5.33 -1.22
CA VAL A 202 3.77 -4.71 -2.48
C VAL A 202 5.02 -4.42 -3.32
N PRO A 203 5.29 -5.19 -4.38
CA PRO A 203 6.37 -4.86 -5.30
C PRO A 203 6.00 -3.61 -6.10
N LEU A 204 6.96 -2.68 -6.19
CA LEU A 204 6.90 -1.51 -7.07
C LEU A 204 7.86 -1.74 -8.24
N PHE A 205 7.30 -1.97 -9.42
CA PHE A 205 8.06 -2.12 -10.67
C PHE A 205 8.26 -0.75 -11.32
N GLU A 206 9.53 -0.34 -11.48
CA GLU A 206 9.88 1.04 -11.83
C GLU A 206 10.56 1.17 -13.20
N LYS A 207 11.44 0.26 -13.62
CA LYS A 207 12.04 0.31 -14.96
C LYS A 207 11.19 -0.40 -15.99
N LEU A 208 11.45 -0.14 -17.28
CA LEU A 208 10.73 -0.78 -18.38
C LEU A 208 10.89 -2.31 -18.35
N ALA A 209 12.12 -2.80 -18.15
CA ALA A 209 12.40 -4.23 -18.05
C ALA A 209 11.70 -4.89 -16.84
N ASP A 210 11.58 -4.16 -15.73
CA ASP A 210 10.90 -4.65 -14.52
C ASP A 210 9.40 -4.80 -14.77
N LEU A 211 8.79 -3.85 -15.50
CA LEU A 211 7.38 -3.92 -15.92
C LEU A 211 7.12 -5.08 -16.88
N GLU A 212 8.01 -5.32 -17.84
CA GLU A 212 7.93 -6.44 -18.77
C GLU A 212 8.03 -7.79 -18.03
N ALA A 213 8.88 -7.88 -17.01
CA ALA A 213 9.07 -9.08 -16.19
C ALA A 213 7.99 -9.29 -15.11
N ALA A 214 7.28 -8.23 -14.72
CA ALA A 214 6.32 -8.24 -13.61
C ALA A 214 5.27 -9.36 -13.68
N PRO A 215 4.62 -9.65 -14.83
CA PRO A 215 3.64 -10.75 -14.90
C PRO A 215 4.26 -12.12 -14.62
N ALA A 216 5.49 -12.36 -15.08
CA ALA A 216 6.21 -13.60 -14.82
C ALA A 216 6.60 -13.73 -13.35
N ALA A 217 7.12 -12.66 -12.74
CA ALA A 217 7.47 -12.62 -11.32
C ALA A 217 6.25 -12.88 -10.42
N VAL A 218 5.13 -12.20 -10.70
CA VAL A 218 3.88 -12.39 -9.94
C VAL A 218 3.27 -13.77 -10.17
N SER A 219 3.31 -14.30 -11.40
CA SER A 219 2.89 -15.68 -11.69
C SER A 219 3.74 -16.69 -10.92
N ARG A 220 5.05 -16.46 -10.81
CA ARG A 220 5.94 -17.30 -10.01
C ARG A 220 5.57 -17.25 -8.54
N LEU A 221 5.41 -16.06 -7.96
CA LEU A 221 4.96 -15.89 -6.56
C LEU A 221 3.64 -16.63 -6.29
N PHE A 222 2.64 -16.51 -7.17
CA PHE A 222 1.35 -17.19 -7.00
C PHE A 222 1.41 -18.71 -7.17
N SER A 223 2.45 -19.24 -7.82
CA SER A 223 2.71 -20.68 -7.92
C SER A 223 3.34 -21.29 -6.66
N LEU A 224 3.79 -20.47 -5.71
CA LEU A 224 4.40 -20.92 -4.46
C LEU A 224 3.31 -21.09 -3.39
N ASP A 225 3.06 -22.32 -2.94
CA ASP A 225 2.00 -22.63 -1.98
C ASP A 225 2.11 -21.80 -0.69
N TRP A 226 3.33 -21.63 -0.17
CA TRP A 226 3.58 -20.81 1.03
C TRP A 226 3.08 -19.38 0.84
N TYR A 227 3.46 -18.73 -0.27
CA TYR A 227 3.08 -17.35 -0.56
C TYR A 227 1.58 -17.23 -0.84
N LYS A 228 1.04 -18.19 -1.59
CA LYS A 228 -0.38 -18.26 -1.93
C LYS A 228 -1.28 -18.33 -0.68
N ASN A 229 -0.87 -19.12 0.31
CA ASN A 229 -1.53 -19.21 1.60
C ASN A 229 -1.37 -17.91 2.40
N ARG A 230 -0.16 -17.34 2.42
CA ARG A 230 0.18 -16.09 3.13
C ARG A 230 -0.67 -14.90 2.71
N ILE A 231 -0.91 -14.73 1.40
CA ILE A 231 -1.63 -13.56 0.85
C ILE A 231 -3.17 -13.70 0.93
N ASN A 232 -3.68 -14.89 1.27
CA ASN A 232 -5.11 -15.17 1.43
C ASN A 232 -5.99 -14.59 0.30
N GLY A 233 -5.57 -14.86 -0.94
CA GLY A 233 -6.33 -14.48 -2.14
C GLY A 233 -6.29 -12.98 -2.51
N LYS A 234 -5.44 -12.15 -1.89
CA LYS A 234 -5.32 -10.72 -2.22
C LYS A 234 -3.87 -10.32 -2.50
N GLN A 235 -3.60 -9.67 -3.63
CA GLN A 235 -2.30 -9.09 -3.95
C GLN A 235 -2.47 -7.62 -4.29
N GLU A 236 -1.52 -6.79 -3.86
CA GLU A 236 -1.38 -5.42 -4.37
C GLU A 236 -0.05 -5.29 -5.10
N VAL A 237 -0.06 -4.62 -6.26
CA VAL A 237 1.14 -4.31 -7.05
C VAL A 237 1.15 -2.80 -7.27
N MET A 238 2.29 -2.16 -7.03
CA MET A 238 2.45 -0.74 -7.27
C MET A 238 3.12 -0.49 -8.62
N ILE A 239 2.67 0.55 -9.32
CA ILE A 239 3.23 0.96 -10.61
C ILE A 239 3.70 2.42 -10.58
N GLY A 240 4.94 2.65 -11.01
CA GLY A 240 5.63 3.95 -10.94
C GLY A 240 5.66 4.69 -12.28
N TYR A 241 4.69 5.56 -12.55
CA TYR A 241 4.64 6.29 -13.83
C TYR A 241 5.81 7.25 -14.05
N SER A 242 6.21 7.98 -13.01
CA SER A 242 7.33 8.92 -13.08
C SER A 242 8.66 8.20 -13.23
N ASP A 243 8.86 7.11 -12.50
CA ASP A 243 10.10 6.36 -12.49
C ASP A 243 10.32 5.61 -13.81
N SER A 244 9.29 4.96 -14.34
CA SER A 244 9.36 4.34 -15.68
C SER A 244 9.54 5.37 -16.78
N GLY A 245 8.90 6.54 -16.64
CA GLY A 245 9.11 7.66 -17.55
C GLY A 245 10.55 8.19 -17.54
N LYS A 246 11.22 8.17 -16.38
CA LYS A 246 12.63 8.56 -16.23
C LYS A 246 13.57 7.57 -16.90
N ASP A 247 13.23 6.29 -16.93
CA ASP A 247 14.03 5.22 -17.54
C ASP A 247 13.91 5.18 -19.08
N ALA A 248 12.69 5.26 -19.61
CA ALA A 248 12.42 4.92 -21.01
C ALA A 248 11.63 5.99 -21.80
N GLY A 249 11.36 7.15 -21.20
CA GLY A 249 10.50 8.17 -21.78
C GLY A 249 9.01 7.90 -21.52
N ARG A 250 8.21 8.97 -21.52
CA ARG A 250 6.81 8.91 -21.04
C ARG A 250 5.89 8.03 -21.90
N LEU A 251 6.06 8.04 -23.23
CA LEU A 251 5.20 7.26 -24.14
C LEU A 251 5.38 5.76 -23.90
N SER A 252 6.62 5.29 -23.94
CA SER A 252 6.96 3.88 -23.77
C SER A 252 6.59 3.37 -22.39
N ALA A 253 6.86 4.17 -21.35
CA ALA A 253 6.42 3.86 -19.98
C ALA A 253 4.90 3.71 -19.88
N ALA A 254 4.11 4.63 -20.45
CA ALA A 254 2.65 4.55 -20.40
C ALA A 254 2.11 3.33 -21.15
N TRP A 255 2.69 2.99 -22.30
CA TRP A 255 2.28 1.81 -23.08
C TRP A 255 2.65 0.50 -22.37
N GLU A 256 3.86 0.40 -21.82
CA GLU A 256 4.27 -0.80 -21.09
C GLU A 256 3.47 -0.97 -19.80
N LEU A 257 3.18 0.11 -19.08
CA LEU A 257 2.26 0.09 -17.94
C LEU A 257 0.86 -0.41 -18.31
N TYR A 258 0.35 -0.07 -19.49
CA TYR A 258 -0.94 -0.59 -19.96
C TYR A 258 -0.87 -2.12 -20.16
N LYS A 259 0.14 -2.60 -20.90
CA LYS A 259 0.33 -4.04 -21.18
C LYS A 259 0.59 -4.85 -19.91
N ALA A 260 1.49 -4.38 -19.04
CA ALA A 260 1.82 -5.06 -17.78
C ALA A 260 0.58 -5.24 -16.89
N GLN A 261 -0.29 -4.22 -16.82
CA GLN A 261 -1.55 -4.32 -16.08
C GLN A 261 -2.52 -5.35 -16.69
N GLU A 262 -2.64 -5.43 -18.02
CA GLU A 262 -3.44 -6.46 -18.69
C GLU A 262 -2.96 -7.88 -18.38
N GLU A 263 -1.64 -8.10 -18.44
CA GLU A 263 -1.07 -9.42 -18.16
C GLU A 263 -1.15 -9.79 -16.68
N LEU A 264 -0.92 -8.84 -15.76
CA LEU A 264 -1.08 -9.06 -14.33
C LEU A 264 -2.52 -9.45 -13.95
N VAL A 265 -3.53 -8.84 -14.59
CA VAL A 265 -4.93 -9.23 -14.41
C VAL A 265 -5.18 -10.66 -14.88
N LYS A 266 -4.64 -11.06 -16.04
CA LYS A 266 -4.76 -12.45 -16.52
C LYS A 266 -4.12 -13.44 -15.56
N VAL A 267 -2.93 -13.13 -15.05
CA VAL A 267 -2.24 -13.93 -14.04
C VAL A 267 -3.07 -14.04 -12.76
N ALA A 268 -3.55 -12.91 -12.23
CA ALA A 268 -4.37 -12.89 -11.01
C ALA A 268 -5.64 -13.73 -11.16
N LYS A 269 -6.35 -13.62 -12.30
CA LYS A 269 -7.52 -14.45 -12.61
C LYS A 269 -7.18 -15.94 -12.68
N LYS A 270 -6.08 -16.31 -13.35
CA LYS A 270 -5.62 -17.71 -13.45
C LYS A 270 -5.44 -18.36 -12.09
N TYR A 271 -4.93 -17.62 -11.11
CA TYR A 271 -4.71 -18.12 -9.75
C TYR A 271 -5.85 -17.80 -8.77
N GLY A 272 -6.94 -17.13 -9.19
CA GLY A 272 -8.01 -16.72 -8.28
C GLY A 272 -7.57 -15.72 -7.19
N VAL A 273 -6.70 -14.77 -7.54
CA VAL A 273 -6.27 -13.67 -6.66
C VAL A 273 -7.03 -12.40 -7.00
N LYS A 274 -7.55 -11.69 -6.00
CA LYS A 274 -7.99 -10.30 -6.15
C LYS A 274 -6.77 -9.40 -6.19
N LEU A 275 -6.47 -8.87 -7.37
CA LEU A 275 -5.40 -7.90 -7.59
C LEU A 275 -5.92 -6.47 -7.35
N THR A 276 -5.13 -5.67 -6.63
CA THR A 276 -5.30 -4.21 -6.53
C THR A 276 -4.09 -3.54 -7.14
N MET A 277 -4.31 -2.62 -8.08
CA MET A 277 -3.25 -1.76 -8.58
C MET A 277 -3.10 -0.53 -7.67
N PHE A 278 -1.87 -0.28 -7.21
CA PHE A 278 -1.50 0.95 -6.53
C PHE A 278 -0.81 1.91 -7.52
N HIS A 279 -1.55 2.95 -7.92
CA HIS A 279 -1.07 3.94 -8.87
C HIS A 279 -0.18 4.98 -8.19
N GLY A 280 1.13 4.94 -8.48
CA GLY A 280 2.12 5.87 -7.95
C GLY A 280 2.08 7.28 -8.56
N ARG A 281 3.06 8.11 -8.17
CA ARG A 281 3.25 9.48 -8.66
C ARG A 281 3.44 9.51 -10.19
N GLY A 282 2.92 10.57 -10.80
CA GLY A 282 3.20 10.92 -12.19
C GLY A 282 2.17 10.40 -13.19
N GLY A 283 1.27 9.51 -12.77
CA GLY A 283 0.18 9.02 -13.61
C GLY A 283 -0.84 10.10 -13.92
N THR A 284 -1.58 9.94 -15.03
CA THR A 284 -2.75 10.77 -15.35
C THR A 284 -3.80 10.74 -14.24
N VAL A 285 -3.87 9.62 -13.51
CA VAL A 285 -4.78 9.41 -12.36
C VAL A 285 -4.44 10.32 -11.18
N GLY A 286 -3.16 10.54 -10.87
CA GLY A 286 -2.71 11.23 -9.65
C GLY A 286 -2.32 12.70 -9.81
N ARG A 287 -2.27 13.23 -11.05
CA ARG A 287 -1.75 14.58 -11.33
C ARG A 287 -2.76 15.66 -11.66
N GLY A 288 -4.04 15.33 -11.83
CA GLY A 288 -5.03 16.30 -12.30
C GLY A 288 -4.70 16.94 -13.67
N GLY A 289 -3.67 16.45 -14.38
CA GLY A 289 -3.23 16.94 -15.70
C GLY A 289 -4.22 16.61 -16.84
N GLY A 290 -5.27 15.86 -16.51
CA GLY A 290 -6.50 15.68 -17.27
C GLY A 290 -7.62 15.30 -16.29
N PRO A 291 -8.87 15.12 -16.73
CA PRO A 291 -9.95 14.73 -15.82
C PRO A 291 -9.65 13.37 -15.19
N THR A 292 -9.31 13.33 -13.89
CA THR A 292 -9.00 12.09 -13.13
C THR A 292 -10.08 11.02 -13.31
N HIS A 293 -11.34 11.45 -13.47
CA HIS A 293 -12.45 10.57 -13.80
C HIS A 293 -12.17 9.73 -15.06
N LEU A 294 -11.84 10.38 -16.17
CA LEU A 294 -11.57 9.69 -17.45
C LEU A 294 -10.30 8.84 -17.37
N ALA A 295 -9.29 9.28 -16.61
CA ALA A 295 -8.05 8.52 -16.42
C ALA A 295 -8.28 7.18 -15.68
N ILE A 296 -9.28 7.11 -14.80
CA ILE A 296 -9.71 5.86 -14.15
C ILE A 296 -10.48 5.00 -15.17
N LEU A 297 -11.42 5.60 -15.90
CA LEU A 297 -12.21 4.89 -16.92
C LEU A 297 -11.34 4.33 -18.07
N SER A 298 -10.17 4.93 -18.33
CA SER A 298 -9.25 4.48 -19.37
C SER A 298 -8.30 3.37 -18.93
N GLN A 299 -8.33 2.94 -17.66
CA GLN A 299 -7.50 1.81 -17.22
C GLN A 299 -7.87 0.53 -17.99
N PRO A 300 -6.94 -0.41 -18.20
CA PRO A 300 -7.28 -1.66 -18.87
C PRO A 300 -8.48 -2.38 -18.21
N PRO A 301 -9.30 -3.12 -18.96
CA PRO A 301 -10.43 -3.85 -18.39
C PRO A 301 -10.04 -4.71 -17.18
N ASP A 302 -10.92 -4.77 -16.17
CA ASP A 302 -10.78 -5.58 -14.95
C ASP A 302 -9.61 -5.23 -14.00
N THR A 303 -8.84 -4.16 -14.23
CA THR A 303 -7.74 -3.76 -13.34
C THR A 303 -8.19 -3.04 -12.06
N VAL A 304 -9.38 -2.43 -12.07
CA VAL A 304 -9.93 -1.72 -10.89
C VAL A 304 -10.76 -2.65 -10.01
N ASN A 305 -11.71 -3.39 -10.59
CA ASN A 305 -12.53 -4.43 -9.93
C ASN A 305 -12.97 -4.08 -8.48
N GLY A 306 -13.53 -2.87 -8.31
CA GLY A 306 -14.03 -2.36 -7.04
C GLY A 306 -12.96 -2.04 -5.98
N SER A 307 -11.68 -1.91 -6.36
CA SER A 307 -10.56 -1.60 -5.47
C SER A 307 -9.57 -0.65 -6.15
N LEU A 308 -9.70 0.64 -5.89
CA LEU A 308 -8.81 1.67 -6.41
C LEU A 308 -7.87 2.19 -5.32
N ARG A 309 -6.56 2.22 -5.62
CA ARG A 309 -5.55 2.82 -4.74
C ARG A 309 -4.65 3.77 -5.53
N VAL A 310 -4.60 5.04 -5.15
CA VAL A 310 -3.93 6.10 -5.92
C VAL A 310 -3.15 7.01 -4.98
N THR A 311 -1.94 7.40 -5.38
CA THR A 311 -1.19 8.46 -4.71
C THR A 311 -1.79 9.83 -5.01
N VAL A 312 -2.25 10.53 -3.97
CA VAL A 312 -2.51 11.98 -4.04
C VAL A 312 -1.19 12.70 -3.87
N GLN A 313 -0.78 13.47 -4.87
CA GLN A 313 0.47 14.21 -4.82
C GLN A 313 0.35 15.45 -3.92
N GLY A 314 1.42 15.78 -3.19
CA GLY A 314 1.45 16.95 -2.32
C GLY A 314 1.16 18.24 -3.07
N GLU A 315 1.65 18.36 -4.32
CA GLU A 315 1.38 19.50 -5.18
C GLU A 315 -0.08 19.64 -5.64
N VAL A 316 -0.93 18.62 -5.47
CA VAL A 316 -2.35 18.59 -5.90
C VAL A 316 -3.33 18.48 -4.71
N ILE A 317 -2.83 18.36 -3.48
CA ILE A 317 -3.68 18.10 -2.31
C ILE A 317 -4.66 19.25 -2.05
N GLU A 318 -4.19 20.50 -2.15
CA GLU A 318 -5.00 21.69 -1.94
C GLU A 318 -6.13 21.80 -2.98
N GLN A 319 -5.80 21.60 -4.26
CA GLN A 319 -6.80 21.60 -5.32
C GLN A 319 -7.84 20.47 -5.15
N SER A 320 -7.42 19.35 -4.56
CA SER A 320 -8.28 18.17 -4.40
C SER A 320 -9.17 18.25 -3.17
N PHE A 321 -8.68 18.83 -2.07
CA PHE A 321 -9.30 18.72 -0.73
C PHE A 321 -9.32 20.03 0.09
N GLY A 322 -8.73 21.12 -0.38
CA GLY A 322 -8.60 22.38 0.37
C GLY A 322 -9.90 23.19 0.49
N GLU A 323 -10.86 22.97 -0.42
CA GLU A 323 -12.19 23.58 -0.38
C GLU A 323 -13.28 22.50 -0.32
N GLU A 324 -14.34 22.75 0.45
CA GLU A 324 -15.39 21.77 0.78
C GLU A 324 -16.07 21.15 -0.46
N HIS A 325 -16.48 21.97 -1.43
CA HIS A 325 -17.12 21.48 -2.65
C HIS A 325 -16.14 20.74 -3.56
N LEU A 326 -14.87 21.17 -3.61
CA LEU A 326 -13.83 20.46 -4.35
C LEU A 326 -13.51 19.11 -3.73
N CYS A 327 -13.39 19.03 -2.40
CA CYS A 327 -13.25 17.78 -1.66
C CYS A 327 -14.39 16.82 -1.99
N PHE A 328 -15.64 17.28 -1.90
CA PHE A 328 -16.81 16.48 -2.26
C PHE A 328 -16.73 15.96 -3.69
N ARG A 329 -16.45 16.83 -4.67
CA ARG A 329 -16.33 16.43 -6.08
C ARG A 329 -15.16 15.46 -6.32
N THR A 330 -14.10 15.55 -5.53
CA THR A 330 -12.98 14.62 -5.56
C THR A 330 -13.40 13.24 -5.12
N LEU A 331 -14.04 13.12 -3.95
CA LEU A 331 -14.54 11.83 -3.47
C LEU A 331 -15.61 11.25 -4.42
N GLN A 332 -16.49 12.11 -4.95
CA GLN A 332 -17.53 11.72 -5.90
C GLN A 332 -16.94 11.12 -7.19
N ARG A 333 -15.94 11.78 -7.81
CA ARG A 333 -15.38 11.31 -9.09
C ARG A 333 -14.62 9.99 -8.93
N PHE A 334 -13.88 9.81 -7.84
CA PHE A 334 -13.20 8.55 -7.56
C PHE A 334 -14.19 7.42 -7.37
N THR A 335 -15.27 7.65 -6.60
CA THR A 335 -16.32 6.66 -6.37
C THR A 335 -17.05 6.28 -7.66
N ALA A 336 -17.49 7.28 -8.43
CA ALA A 336 -18.23 7.06 -9.67
C ALA A 336 -17.39 6.33 -10.73
N ALA A 337 -16.16 6.79 -10.98
CA ALA A 337 -15.32 6.19 -12.01
C ALA A 337 -14.86 4.77 -11.65
N THR A 338 -14.62 4.49 -10.35
CA THR A 338 -14.28 3.15 -9.87
C THR A 338 -15.44 2.17 -10.08
N LEU A 339 -16.66 2.60 -9.79
CA LEU A 339 -17.86 1.80 -9.99
C LEU A 339 -18.13 1.55 -11.48
N GLU A 340 -18.10 2.63 -12.27
CA GLU A 340 -18.38 2.57 -13.71
C GLU A 340 -17.36 1.70 -14.45
N HIS A 341 -16.05 1.85 -14.19
CA HIS A 341 -15.02 1.05 -14.86
C HIS A 341 -15.25 -0.46 -14.69
N GLY A 342 -15.67 -0.90 -13.49
CA GLY A 342 -15.95 -2.31 -13.21
C GLY A 342 -17.21 -2.86 -13.88
N MET A 343 -18.13 -2.00 -14.33
CA MET A 343 -19.39 -2.39 -14.98
C MET A 343 -19.42 -2.06 -16.49
N ASN A 344 -18.61 -1.11 -16.91
CA ASN A 344 -18.52 -0.56 -18.26
C ASN A 344 -17.05 -0.37 -18.64
N PRO A 345 -16.30 -1.47 -18.86
CA PRO A 345 -14.88 -1.39 -19.18
C PRO A 345 -14.66 -0.71 -20.55
N PRO A 346 -13.51 -0.06 -20.76
CA PRO A 346 -13.21 0.58 -22.03
C PRO A 346 -13.03 -0.46 -23.15
N VAL A 347 -13.14 0.01 -24.40
CA VAL A 347 -12.89 -0.83 -25.58
C VAL A 347 -11.45 -1.35 -25.58
N SER A 348 -11.28 -2.64 -25.86
CA SER A 348 -9.95 -3.21 -26.07
C SER A 348 -9.29 -2.59 -27.29
N PRO A 349 -7.98 -2.28 -27.25
CA PRO A 349 -7.28 -1.69 -28.38
C PRO A 349 -7.20 -2.68 -29.53
N LYS A 350 -7.44 -2.18 -30.75
CA LYS A 350 -7.38 -2.98 -31.98
C LYS A 350 -5.94 -3.46 -32.26
N PRO A 351 -5.75 -4.59 -32.96
CA PRO A 351 -4.42 -5.13 -33.26
C PRO A 351 -3.48 -4.10 -33.92
N GLU A 352 -3.99 -3.31 -34.87
CA GLU A 352 -3.22 -2.28 -35.57
C GLU A 352 -2.81 -1.11 -34.65
N TRP A 353 -3.58 -0.81 -33.60
CA TRP A 353 -3.21 0.21 -32.61
C TRP A 353 -2.10 -0.29 -31.69
N ARG A 354 -2.17 -1.56 -31.28
CA ARG A 354 -1.10 -2.19 -30.50
C ARG A 354 0.21 -2.22 -31.28
N ALA A 355 0.17 -2.69 -32.53
CA ALA A 355 1.35 -2.76 -33.38
C ALA A 355 1.98 -1.38 -33.61
N LEU A 356 1.16 -0.33 -33.79
CA LEU A 356 1.65 1.04 -33.90
C LEU A 356 2.30 1.52 -32.60
N LEU A 357 1.66 1.30 -31.44
CA LEU A 357 2.21 1.71 -30.14
C LEU A 357 3.49 0.93 -29.78
N ASP A 358 3.59 -0.34 -30.14
CA ASP A 358 4.82 -1.13 -29.98
C ASP A 358 5.97 -0.52 -30.80
N ALA A 359 5.72 -0.16 -32.07
CA ALA A 359 6.73 0.50 -32.91
C ALA A 359 7.11 1.89 -32.39
N MET A 360 6.12 2.70 -31.96
CA MET A 360 6.36 4.04 -31.41
C MET A 360 7.13 3.99 -30.09
N ALA A 361 6.89 3.00 -29.23
CA ALA A 361 7.58 2.86 -27.96
C ALA A 361 9.09 2.65 -28.16
N VAL A 362 9.50 1.86 -29.15
CA VAL A 362 10.92 1.64 -29.47
C VAL A 362 11.60 2.96 -29.89
N VAL A 363 11.01 3.66 -30.87
CA VAL A 363 11.56 4.92 -31.39
C VAL A 363 11.62 5.99 -30.30
N ALA A 364 10.55 6.14 -29.50
CA ALA A 364 10.49 7.13 -28.43
C ALA A 364 11.50 6.84 -27.31
N THR A 365 11.75 5.56 -26.98
CA THR A 365 12.77 5.18 -26.00
C THR A 365 14.18 5.43 -26.53
N GLU A 366 14.44 5.13 -27.80
CA GLU A 366 15.72 5.41 -28.43
C GLU A 366 16.03 6.91 -28.42
N GLU A 367 15.08 7.74 -28.88
CA GLU A 367 15.24 9.19 -28.88
C GLU A 367 15.44 9.73 -27.45
N TYR A 368 14.58 9.33 -26.50
CA TYR A 368 14.70 9.76 -25.11
C TYR A 368 16.05 9.38 -24.51
N ARG A 369 16.49 8.13 -24.68
CA ARG A 369 17.77 7.66 -24.11
C ARG A 369 18.98 8.25 -24.81
N SER A 370 18.90 8.54 -26.11
CA SER A 370 19.99 9.18 -26.84
C SER A 370 20.31 10.57 -26.29
N VAL A 371 19.28 11.33 -25.90
CA VAL A 371 19.46 12.64 -25.27
C VAL A 371 19.80 12.54 -23.79
N VAL A 372 19.04 11.76 -23.01
CA VAL A 372 19.14 11.82 -21.53
C VAL A 372 20.31 11.03 -20.97
N PHE A 373 20.70 9.92 -21.62
CA PHE A 373 21.75 9.03 -21.10
C PHE A 373 22.99 8.94 -21.99
N GLN A 374 22.84 9.13 -23.31
CA GLN A 374 23.96 8.94 -24.25
C GLN A 374 24.67 10.25 -24.60
N GLU A 375 23.98 11.39 -24.64
CA GLU A 375 24.61 12.70 -24.89
C GLU A 375 25.53 13.09 -23.72
N PRO A 376 26.86 13.17 -23.91
CA PRO A 376 27.80 13.36 -22.82
C PRO A 376 27.63 14.69 -22.06
N ARG A 377 27.09 15.71 -22.74
CA ARG A 377 26.88 17.05 -22.17
C ARG A 377 25.51 17.23 -21.52
N PHE A 378 24.62 16.24 -21.57
CA PHE A 378 23.27 16.38 -21.04
C PHE A 378 23.26 16.76 -19.55
N VAL A 379 24.05 16.05 -18.73
CA VAL A 379 24.13 16.32 -17.29
C VAL A 379 24.74 17.70 -17.00
N GLU A 380 25.70 18.14 -17.80
CA GLU A 380 26.27 19.49 -17.71
C GLU A 380 25.19 20.53 -18.01
N TYR A 381 24.53 20.42 -19.17
CA TYR A 381 23.46 21.33 -19.58
C TYR A 381 22.31 21.38 -18.58
N PHE A 382 21.88 20.23 -18.04
CA PHE A 382 20.76 20.15 -17.09
C PHE A 382 21.04 20.82 -15.74
N ARG A 383 22.31 20.95 -15.35
CA ARG A 383 22.72 21.55 -14.07
C ARG A 383 23.03 23.06 -14.18
N LEU A 384 23.20 23.57 -15.39
CA LEU A 384 23.32 25.01 -15.67
C LEU A 384 21.95 25.68 -15.51
#